data_AF-A0AAP6EBL9-F1
#
_entry.id   AF-A0AAP6EBL9-F1
#
_cell.length_a   1.000
_cell.length_b   1.000
_cell.length_c   1.000
_cell.angle_alpha   90.00
_cell.angle_beta   90.00
_cell.angle_gamma   90.00
#
_symmetry.space_group_name_H-M   'P 1'
#
loop_
_entity.id
_entity.type
_entity.pdbx_description
1 polymer ?
#
loop_
_entity_poly.entity_id
_entity_poly.type
_entity_poly.pdbx_seq_one_letter_code
_entity_poly.pdbx_strand_id
1 'polypeptide(L)'
;MIPALNSLSQRIAARLSSSQRDDHYLHNDFHALTAATLDMEKRFDRAERIPSPPQEMRLEALRRFRLAQELTEREWRMVFYGLADNDPLYPDQPILLEDDTFFPRVNSAIKKRIETKTLKRRDWAALCSSYFAYQHQSPETNPHWCVLRGHIAQGYLVVKAAIRREKSWMKTIEFYHDIFTPQAGGVISRQLLAGENNSLSSLEKIAQIPDSSWLWKRIFTVLLAQLDTLDDPQFLSKISWLLGLAAQWVRFRDDIMTATLTRYYHSGYRDQSHPALKQAALEYWDNPQLKSQQNKWHQYVSESVAAMVRGWLAKQDLTHFFELLRGNGDVDQARLHYWLRFANQMGFTRIIMGSDAWQDRGSDFVKFREENKGRLSYLRGGRNFDNAMVMQINDYLFVEFSGTGNAMYAYQIGHAPFNPESRTLDINIHLKDQGRCALRLPHAPRAEGYNKVRITGWMLKYDDELRKLGIRWMAEEPVRFVDKKVPPPVAMSDIKIINPLRDTAIQRLVKCSSCIVSDNRHKGGILSVQLITPDDTVERELLRLGFAPVAKEPHRYWIK
;
A
#
# COMPACT_ATOMS: atom_id res chain seq x y z
N MET A 1 41.89 17.62 68.84
CA MET A 1 40.79 16.99 68.07
C MET A 1 39.45 17.73 68.13
N ILE A 2 39.24 18.69 69.03
CA ILE A 2 37.97 19.43 69.20
C ILE A 2 37.80 20.70 68.30
N PRO A 3 38.85 21.46 67.91
CA PRO A 3 38.64 22.69 67.13
C PRO A 3 38.29 22.46 65.64
N ALA A 4 38.74 21.35 65.05
CA ALA A 4 38.43 20.99 63.66
C ALA A 4 36.96 20.56 63.46
N LEU A 5 36.37 19.89 64.45
CA LEU A 5 34.96 19.48 64.45
C LEU A 5 34.01 20.68 64.60
N ASN A 6 34.37 21.67 65.43
CA ASN A 6 33.59 22.91 65.54
C ASN A 6 33.68 23.77 64.28
N SER A 7 34.85 23.82 63.63
CA SER A 7 35.01 24.49 62.32
C SER A 7 34.18 23.83 61.22
N LEU A 8 34.13 22.49 61.20
CA LEU A 8 33.33 21.73 60.24
C LEU A 8 31.82 21.92 60.49
N SER A 9 31.40 21.88 61.76
CA SER A 9 29.99 22.07 62.15
C SER A 9 29.49 23.48 61.82
N GLN A 10 30.30 24.53 62.10
CA GLN A 10 29.96 25.91 61.71
C GLN A 10 29.92 26.11 60.19
N ARG A 11 30.81 25.45 59.43
CA ARG A 11 30.78 25.51 57.95
C ARG A 11 29.58 24.78 57.36
N ILE A 12 29.15 23.67 57.95
CA ILE A 12 27.94 22.93 57.55
C ILE A 12 26.69 23.75 57.87
N ALA A 13 26.61 24.33 59.08
CA ALA A 13 25.50 25.20 59.47
C ALA A 13 25.40 26.45 58.57
N ALA A 14 26.53 27.11 58.25
CA ALA A 14 26.56 28.24 57.33
C ALA A 14 26.12 27.88 55.91
N ARG A 15 26.47 26.67 55.41
CA ARG A 15 26.07 26.20 54.07
C ARG A 15 24.59 25.76 53.99
N LEU A 16 24.05 25.23 55.08
CA LEU A 16 22.65 24.85 55.17
C LEU A 16 21.76 26.10 55.29
N SER A 17 22.17 27.10 56.06
CA SER A 17 21.48 28.40 56.14
C SER A 17 21.54 29.19 54.84
N SER A 18 22.61 29.05 54.03
CA SER A 18 22.68 29.65 52.69
C SER A 18 21.86 28.89 51.64
N SER A 19 21.61 27.59 51.85
CA SER A 19 20.86 26.74 50.90
C SER A 19 19.33 26.82 51.08
N GLN A 20 18.81 27.41 52.17
CA GLN A 20 17.37 27.66 52.32
C GLN A 20 16.84 28.83 51.48
N ARG A 21 17.67 29.46 50.64
CA ARG A 21 17.24 30.54 49.73
C ARG A 21 17.25 30.16 48.24
N ASP A 22 17.69 28.96 47.87
CA ASP A 22 17.72 28.53 46.47
C ASP A 22 17.08 27.14 46.32
N ASP A 23 15.76 27.12 46.07
CA ASP A 23 14.91 25.95 45.79
C ASP A 23 15.21 25.26 44.43
N HIS A 24 16.44 25.35 43.91
CA HIS A 24 16.77 24.87 42.56
C HIS A 24 17.79 23.71 42.47
N TYR A 25 18.25 23.16 43.59
CA TYR A 25 19.30 22.10 43.55
C TYR A 25 18.80 20.66 43.44
N LEU A 26 17.50 20.39 43.37
CA LEU A 26 16.96 19.04 43.14
C LEU A 26 16.51 18.77 41.69
N HIS A 27 16.69 19.71 40.76
CA HIS A 27 16.17 19.55 39.39
C HIS A 27 17.20 19.16 38.32
N ASN A 28 18.50 19.14 38.62
CA ASN A 28 19.54 19.04 37.57
C ASN A 28 20.40 17.76 37.53
N ASP A 29 20.10 16.71 38.31
CA ASP A 29 20.96 15.51 38.35
C ASP A 29 20.36 14.21 37.78
N PHE A 30 19.37 14.31 36.89
CA PHE A 30 18.94 13.16 36.08
C PHE A 30 19.27 13.28 34.60
N HIS A 31 19.46 14.47 34.04
CA HIS A 31 19.74 14.61 32.61
C HIS A 31 21.09 14.01 32.19
N ALA A 32 22.14 14.18 33.01
CA ALA A 32 23.45 13.58 32.75
C ALA A 32 23.43 12.06 32.92
N LEU A 33 22.68 11.54 33.90
CA LEU A 33 22.46 10.12 34.11
C LEU A 33 21.62 9.50 32.98
N THR A 34 20.56 10.16 32.53
CA THR A 34 19.75 9.73 31.37
C THR A 34 20.57 9.77 30.09
N ALA A 35 21.39 10.81 29.87
CA ALA A 35 22.29 10.89 28.72
C ALA A 35 23.38 9.80 28.76
N ALA A 36 23.96 9.52 29.94
CA ALA A 36 24.92 8.44 30.13
C ALA A 36 24.24 7.06 29.99
N THR A 37 22.98 6.92 30.40
CA THR A 37 22.19 5.70 30.20
C THR A 37 21.88 5.49 28.72
N LEU A 38 21.48 6.54 27.99
CA LEU A 38 21.27 6.51 26.54
C LEU A 38 22.56 6.26 25.75
N ASP A 39 23.69 6.83 26.19
CA ASP A 39 24.99 6.60 25.56
C ASP A 39 25.51 5.19 25.87
N MET A 40 25.32 4.69 27.10
CA MET A 40 25.58 3.30 27.44
C MET A 40 24.68 2.35 26.65
N GLU A 41 23.37 2.60 26.56
CA GLU A 41 22.43 1.85 25.71
C GLU A 41 22.91 1.85 24.26
N LYS A 42 23.24 3.00 23.67
CA LYS A 42 23.79 3.07 22.31
C LYS A 42 25.09 2.29 22.13
N ARG A 43 26.00 2.32 23.11
CA ARG A 43 27.27 1.56 23.07
C ARG A 43 27.05 0.06 23.26
N PHE A 44 26.15 -0.34 24.16
CA PHE A 44 25.76 -1.74 24.38
C PHE A 44 25.00 -2.30 23.17
N ASP A 45 24.09 -1.52 22.58
CA ASP A 45 23.35 -1.88 21.36
C ASP A 45 24.31 -2.06 20.16
N ARG A 46 25.33 -1.20 20.01
CA ARG A 46 26.39 -1.39 19.02
C ARG A 46 27.21 -2.66 19.27
N ALA A 47 27.45 -3.02 20.53
CA ALA A 47 28.17 -4.23 20.93
C ALA A 47 27.32 -5.52 20.77
N GLU A 48 25.99 -5.41 20.70
CA GLU A 48 25.09 -6.55 20.52
C GLU A 48 24.87 -6.96 19.06
N ARG A 49 25.29 -6.13 18.09
CA ARG A 49 25.25 -6.46 16.65
C ARG A 49 26.34 -7.48 16.31
N ILE A 50 25.96 -8.63 15.76
CA ILE A 50 26.90 -9.70 15.36
C ILE A 50 27.21 -9.52 13.86
N PRO A 51 28.36 -8.94 13.46
CA PRO A 51 28.64 -8.69 12.05
C PRO A 51 28.58 -9.99 11.24
N SER A 52 27.96 -9.93 10.06
CA SER A 52 27.98 -11.04 9.12
C SER A 52 29.43 -11.35 8.71
N PRO A 53 29.85 -12.63 8.75
CA PRO A 53 31.20 -13.00 8.33
C PRO A 53 31.38 -12.82 6.81
N PRO A 54 32.61 -12.65 6.31
CA PRO A 54 32.91 -12.55 4.88
C PRO A 54 32.34 -13.73 4.08
N GLN A 55 31.87 -13.48 2.86
CA GLN A 55 31.20 -14.50 2.04
C GLN A 55 32.14 -15.64 1.68
N GLU A 56 33.42 -15.36 1.43
CA GLU A 56 34.43 -16.36 1.06
C GLU A 56 34.60 -17.42 2.16
N MET A 57 34.54 -17.00 3.43
CA MET A 57 34.61 -17.91 4.57
C MET A 57 33.40 -18.82 4.67
N ARG A 58 32.22 -18.33 4.27
CA ARG A 58 30.98 -19.11 4.23
C ARG A 58 31.06 -20.15 3.13
N LEU A 59 31.43 -19.72 1.92
CA LEU A 59 31.59 -20.60 0.75
C LEU A 59 32.63 -21.71 1.01
N GLU A 60 33.75 -21.40 1.64
CA GLU A 60 34.76 -22.41 1.97
C GLU A 60 34.22 -23.50 2.92
N ALA A 61 33.47 -23.10 3.96
CA ALA A 61 32.85 -24.04 4.87
C ALA A 61 31.76 -24.89 4.17
N LEU A 62 31.01 -24.31 3.23
CA LEU A 62 30.03 -25.04 2.42
C LEU A 62 30.69 -26.10 1.55
N ARG A 63 31.82 -25.78 0.90
CA ARG A 63 32.60 -26.74 0.09
C ARG A 63 33.10 -27.90 0.94
N ARG A 64 33.70 -27.62 2.10
CA ARG A 64 34.17 -28.66 3.04
C ARG A 64 33.02 -29.52 3.57
N PHE A 65 31.87 -28.91 3.86
CA PHE A 65 30.67 -29.63 4.27
C PHE A 65 30.20 -30.63 3.21
N ARG A 66 30.19 -30.21 1.94
CA ARG A 66 29.78 -31.02 0.79
C ARG A 66 30.76 -32.17 0.50
N LEU A 67 32.05 -31.96 0.76
CA LEU A 67 33.08 -33.00 0.72
C LEU A 67 33.02 -33.98 1.91
N ALA A 68 31.99 -33.88 2.75
CA ALA A 68 31.78 -34.71 3.92
C ALA A 68 32.92 -34.70 4.95
N GLN A 69 33.75 -33.65 4.95
CA GLN A 69 34.82 -33.47 5.92
C GLN A 69 34.26 -33.18 7.32
N GLU A 70 35.03 -33.50 8.35
CA GLU A 70 34.71 -33.07 9.72
C GLU A 70 34.84 -31.55 9.82
N LEU A 71 33.78 -30.92 10.35
CA LEU A 71 33.71 -29.47 10.52
C LEU A 71 33.88 -29.09 12.00
N THR A 72 34.71 -28.09 12.23
CA THR A 72 34.86 -27.41 13.51
C THR A 72 33.58 -26.64 13.89
N GLU A 73 33.45 -26.22 15.15
CA GLU A 73 32.32 -25.36 15.56
C GLU A 73 32.23 -24.06 14.75
N ARG A 74 33.39 -23.49 14.39
CA ARG A 74 33.45 -22.24 13.60
C ARG A 74 32.94 -22.48 12.18
N GLU A 75 33.33 -23.57 11.55
CA GLU A 75 32.89 -23.92 10.19
C GLU A 75 31.41 -24.27 10.16
N TRP A 76 30.89 -24.98 11.16
CA TRP A 76 29.44 -25.18 11.28
C TRP A 76 28.67 -23.86 11.36
N ARG A 77 29.18 -22.86 12.08
CA ARG A 77 28.57 -21.53 12.09
C ARG A 77 28.62 -20.88 10.70
N MET A 78 29.71 -21.04 9.96
CA MET A 78 29.82 -20.52 8.59
C MET A 78 28.82 -21.21 7.65
N VAL A 79 28.64 -22.53 7.77
CA VAL A 79 27.58 -23.28 7.07
C VAL A 79 26.19 -22.72 7.41
N PHE A 80 25.91 -22.44 8.69
CA PHE A 80 24.63 -21.84 9.10
C PHE A 80 24.39 -20.44 8.56
N TYR A 81 25.44 -19.64 8.36
CA TYR A 81 25.30 -18.34 7.69
C TYR A 81 25.07 -18.49 6.18
N GLY A 82 25.62 -19.53 5.55
CA GLY A 82 25.62 -19.74 4.11
C GLY A 82 24.54 -20.67 3.56
N LEU A 83 23.46 -20.95 4.30
CA LEU A 83 22.42 -21.87 3.80
C LEU A 83 21.70 -21.34 2.55
N ALA A 84 21.66 -20.01 2.39
CA ALA A 84 21.09 -19.31 1.25
C ALA A 84 22.15 -18.77 0.26
N ASP A 85 23.44 -19.04 0.51
CA ASP A 85 24.50 -18.56 -0.39
C ASP A 85 24.59 -19.46 -1.64
N ASN A 86 24.73 -18.82 -2.80
CA ASN A 86 25.13 -19.48 -4.04
C ASN A 86 26.66 -19.44 -4.17
N ASP A 87 27.28 -20.54 -4.62
CA ASP A 87 28.72 -20.63 -4.85
C ASP A 87 29.05 -20.32 -6.32
N PRO A 88 29.71 -19.19 -6.63
CA PRO A 88 30.04 -18.83 -8.01
C PRO A 88 30.97 -19.83 -8.71
N LEU A 89 31.72 -20.66 -7.96
CA LEU A 89 32.56 -21.71 -8.55
C LEU A 89 31.77 -22.95 -8.99
N TYR A 90 30.55 -23.11 -8.48
CA TYR A 90 29.68 -24.26 -8.78
C TYR A 90 28.25 -23.77 -9.03
N PRO A 91 28.00 -23.01 -10.11
CA PRO A 91 26.73 -22.33 -10.35
C PRO A 91 25.52 -23.27 -10.54
N ASP A 92 25.77 -24.50 -10.99
CA ASP A 92 24.74 -25.52 -11.18
C ASP A 92 24.36 -26.24 -9.86
N GLN A 93 25.07 -25.96 -8.77
CA GLN A 93 24.80 -26.57 -7.49
C GLN A 93 23.69 -25.80 -6.76
N PRO A 94 22.61 -26.47 -6.30
CA PRO A 94 21.59 -25.79 -5.52
C PRO A 94 22.17 -25.24 -4.21
N ILE A 95 21.64 -24.11 -3.75
CA ILE A 95 21.94 -23.62 -2.40
C ILE A 95 21.49 -24.66 -1.36
N LEU A 96 22.07 -24.66 -0.16
CA LEU A 96 21.75 -25.70 0.82
C LEU A 96 20.27 -25.74 1.24
N LEU A 97 19.55 -24.61 1.21
CA LEU A 97 18.10 -24.60 1.45
C LEU A 97 17.28 -25.28 0.34
N GLU A 98 17.85 -25.51 -0.83
CA GLU A 98 17.18 -26.14 -1.98
C GLU A 98 17.80 -27.51 -2.30
N ASP A 99 18.69 -28.00 -1.44
CA ASP A 99 19.44 -29.22 -1.65
C ASP A 99 18.89 -30.38 -0.81
N ASP A 100 18.10 -31.26 -1.43
CA ASP A 100 17.51 -32.44 -0.79
C ASP A 100 18.55 -33.45 -0.28
N THR A 101 19.77 -33.42 -0.81
CA THR A 101 20.83 -34.36 -0.44
C THR A 101 21.54 -33.90 0.83
N PHE A 102 21.90 -32.60 0.90
CA PHE A 102 22.76 -32.08 1.96
C PHE A 102 22.01 -31.37 3.09
N PHE A 103 20.82 -30.80 2.84
CA PHE A 103 20.03 -30.16 3.89
C PHE A 103 19.67 -31.09 5.06
N PRO A 104 19.32 -32.38 4.86
CA PRO A 104 19.02 -33.29 5.97
C PRO A 104 20.17 -33.40 6.99
N ARG A 105 21.42 -33.33 6.53
CA ARG A 105 22.59 -33.37 7.41
C ARG A 105 22.75 -32.08 8.23
N VAL A 106 22.44 -30.92 7.63
CA VAL A 106 22.35 -29.64 8.36
C VAL A 106 21.22 -29.69 9.40
N ASN A 107 20.04 -30.16 8.99
CA ASN A 107 18.86 -30.31 9.84
C ASN A 107 19.17 -31.14 11.09
N SER A 108 19.79 -32.32 10.93
CA SER A 108 20.21 -33.16 12.07
C SER A 108 21.23 -32.45 12.97
N ALA A 109 22.16 -31.69 12.39
CA ALA A 109 23.16 -30.95 13.15
C ALA A 109 22.55 -29.78 13.96
N ILE A 110 21.48 -29.16 13.47
CA ILE A 110 20.71 -28.13 14.19
C ILE A 110 19.89 -28.78 15.31
N LYS A 111 19.12 -29.84 14.99
CA LYS A 111 18.32 -30.60 15.96
C LYS A 111 19.15 -31.07 17.14
N LYS A 112 20.28 -31.71 16.89
CA LYS A 112 21.21 -32.18 17.93
C LYS A 112 21.60 -31.04 18.88
N ARG A 113 21.96 -29.86 18.35
CA ARG A 113 22.34 -28.69 19.18
C ARG A 113 21.18 -28.14 20.01
N ILE A 114 19.96 -28.17 19.48
CA ILE A 114 18.75 -27.76 20.21
C ILE A 114 18.45 -28.76 21.33
N GLU A 115 18.40 -30.06 21.02
CA GLU A 115 18.11 -31.15 21.96
C GLU A 115 19.13 -31.24 23.09
N THR A 116 20.43 -31.11 22.78
CA THR A 116 21.49 -31.11 23.79
C THR A 116 21.66 -29.76 24.49
N LYS A 117 20.83 -28.75 24.18
CA LYS A 117 20.89 -27.39 24.73
C LYS A 117 22.27 -26.71 24.55
N THR A 118 22.96 -27.00 23.45
CA THR A 118 24.29 -26.47 23.12
C THR A 118 24.28 -25.38 22.05
N LEU A 119 23.11 -25.04 21.49
CA LEU A 119 22.96 -23.98 20.50
C LEU A 119 23.34 -22.61 21.09
N LYS A 120 24.42 -22.00 20.56
CA LYS A 120 24.92 -20.70 21.01
C LYS A 120 24.17 -19.56 20.30
N ARG A 121 24.10 -18.38 20.92
CA ARG A 121 23.51 -17.15 20.31
C ARG A 121 24.04 -16.85 18.91
N ARG A 122 25.36 -17.00 18.69
CA ARG A 122 25.99 -16.74 17.39
C ARG A 122 25.55 -17.74 16.30
N ASP A 123 25.29 -18.98 16.69
CA ASP A 123 24.85 -20.02 15.76
C ASP A 123 23.37 -19.81 15.43
N TRP A 124 22.55 -19.47 16.42
CA TRP A 124 21.16 -19.04 16.21
C TRP A 124 21.06 -17.80 15.30
N ALA A 125 21.90 -16.79 15.53
CA ALA A 125 21.95 -15.60 14.67
C ALA A 125 22.37 -15.92 13.23
N ALA A 126 23.27 -16.90 13.04
CA ALA A 126 23.65 -17.39 11.71
C ALA A 126 22.45 -18.00 10.96
N LEU A 127 21.66 -18.83 11.65
CA LEU A 127 20.43 -19.41 11.11
C LEU A 127 19.41 -18.32 10.71
N CYS A 128 19.21 -17.32 11.58
CA CYS A 128 18.35 -16.16 11.26
C CYS A 128 18.84 -15.43 10.01
N SER A 129 20.14 -15.22 9.87
CA SER A 129 20.72 -14.55 8.71
C SER A 129 20.40 -15.28 7.41
N SER A 130 20.60 -16.60 7.35
CA SER A 130 20.23 -17.41 6.18
C SER A 130 18.72 -17.41 5.91
N TYR A 131 17.89 -17.48 6.96
CA TYR A 131 16.43 -17.45 6.83
C TYR A 131 15.91 -16.15 6.20
N PHE A 132 16.46 -15.00 6.59
CA PHE A 132 16.08 -13.70 6.02
C PHE A 132 16.75 -13.40 4.69
N ALA A 133 17.91 -14.00 4.40
CA ALA A 133 18.63 -13.83 3.15
C ALA A 133 18.08 -14.67 2.00
N TYR A 134 17.25 -15.68 2.27
CA TYR A 134 16.67 -16.53 1.23
C TYR A 134 15.81 -15.73 0.23
N GLN A 135 16.21 -15.75 -1.04
CA GLN A 135 15.60 -14.97 -2.12
C GLN A 135 14.64 -15.86 -2.93
N HIS A 136 13.39 -15.94 -2.48
CA HIS A 136 12.32 -16.61 -3.23
C HIS A 136 11.02 -15.80 -3.15
N GLN A 137 10.19 -15.83 -4.19
CA GLN A 137 8.94 -15.05 -4.20
C GLN A 137 7.91 -15.54 -3.17
N SER A 138 7.91 -16.85 -2.92
CA SER A 138 7.07 -17.54 -1.94
C SER A 138 7.94 -18.51 -1.12
N PRO A 139 8.74 -18.05 -0.15
CA PRO A 139 9.62 -18.90 0.64
C PRO A 139 8.92 -20.08 1.32
N GLU A 140 7.63 -19.91 1.64
CA GLU A 140 6.78 -20.92 2.29
C GLU A 140 6.54 -22.18 1.45
N THR A 141 6.80 -22.15 0.13
CA THR A 141 6.72 -23.36 -0.72
C THR A 141 7.93 -24.26 -0.55
N ASN A 142 9.05 -23.75 -0.01
CA ASN A 142 10.24 -24.54 0.24
C ASN A 142 10.11 -25.25 1.62
N PRO A 143 10.11 -26.59 1.66
CA PRO A 143 9.97 -27.36 2.90
C PRO A 143 11.18 -27.19 3.83
N HIS A 144 12.40 -27.09 3.30
CA HIS A 144 13.61 -26.89 4.10
C HIS A 144 13.63 -25.53 4.77
N TRP A 145 13.20 -24.49 4.06
CA TRP A 145 13.05 -23.15 4.63
C TRP A 145 12.01 -23.14 5.76
N CYS A 146 10.89 -23.86 5.59
CA CYS A 146 9.89 -24.03 6.64
C CYS A 146 10.43 -24.77 7.87
N VAL A 147 11.26 -25.80 7.66
CA VAL A 147 11.95 -26.53 8.73
C VAL A 147 12.94 -25.61 9.46
N LEU A 148 13.73 -24.83 8.72
CA LEU A 148 14.65 -23.83 9.29
C LEU A 148 13.91 -22.82 10.17
N ARG A 149 12.76 -22.32 9.70
CA ARG A 149 11.89 -21.42 10.49
C ARG A 149 11.51 -22.04 11.83
N GLY A 150 11.10 -23.31 11.83
CA GLY A 150 10.78 -24.06 13.05
C GLY A 150 11.98 -24.20 13.99
N HIS A 151 13.17 -24.49 13.45
CA HIS A 151 14.41 -24.56 14.23
C HIS A 151 14.80 -23.23 14.85
N ILE A 152 14.60 -22.12 14.16
CA ILE A 152 14.91 -20.79 14.70
C ILE A 152 13.99 -20.47 15.87
N ALA A 153 12.69 -20.75 15.76
CA ALA A 153 11.72 -20.55 16.83
C ALA A 153 12.05 -21.40 18.07
N GLN A 154 12.35 -22.70 17.89
CA GLN A 154 12.73 -23.59 18.98
C GLN A 154 14.11 -23.25 19.57
N GLY A 155 15.07 -22.94 18.70
CA GLY A 155 16.43 -22.58 19.08
C GLY A 155 16.49 -21.29 19.90
N TYR A 156 15.57 -20.34 19.67
CA TYR A 156 15.45 -19.14 20.49
C TYR A 156 15.19 -19.48 21.97
N LEU A 157 14.32 -20.46 22.25
CA LEU A 157 14.03 -20.90 23.62
C LEU A 157 15.28 -21.46 24.32
N VAL A 158 16.10 -22.21 23.59
CA VAL A 158 17.38 -22.74 24.10
C VAL A 158 18.36 -21.60 24.41
N VAL A 159 18.50 -20.65 23.49
CA VAL A 159 19.39 -19.49 23.67
C VAL A 159 18.92 -18.63 24.85
N LYS A 160 17.61 -18.39 24.98
CA LYS A 160 17.02 -17.64 26.09
C LYS A 160 17.31 -18.30 27.44
N ALA A 161 17.13 -19.63 27.53
CA ALA A 161 17.38 -20.38 28.76
C ALA A 161 18.85 -20.33 29.22
N ALA A 162 19.80 -20.18 28.29
CA ALA A 162 21.22 -20.07 28.61
C ALA A 162 21.65 -18.68 29.13
N ILE A 163 20.79 -17.66 28.98
CA ILE A 163 21.10 -16.27 29.35
C ILE A 163 20.49 -15.94 30.72
N ARG A 164 21.34 -15.59 31.69
CA ARG A 164 20.93 -15.29 33.08
C ARG A 164 20.09 -14.03 33.24
N ARG A 165 20.38 -12.99 32.45
CA ARG A 165 19.69 -11.68 32.52
C ARG A 165 19.16 -11.33 31.15
N GLU A 166 17.84 -11.10 31.10
CA GLU A 166 17.15 -10.68 29.89
C GLU A 166 17.80 -9.43 29.27
N LYS A 167 17.94 -9.47 27.95
CA LYS A 167 18.56 -8.42 27.13
C LYS A 167 17.50 -7.71 26.30
N SER A 168 17.78 -6.46 25.90
CA SER A 168 16.88 -5.64 25.07
C SER A 168 16.48 -6.36 23.78
N TRP A 169 17.44 -6.98 23.08
CA TRP A 169 17.17 -7.74 21.86
C TRP A 169 16.20 -8.91 22.06
N MET A 170 16.19 -9.53 23.25
CA MET A 170 15.31 -10.66 23.56
C MET A 170 13.86 -10.21 23.61
N LYS A 171 13.59 -9.08 24.30
CA LYS A 171 12.25 -8.49 24.39
C LYS A 171 11.69 -8.20 23.01
N THR A 172 12.52 -7.71 22.10
CA THR A 172 12.07 -7.40 20.74
C THR A 172 11.84 -8.65 19.90
N ILE A 173 12.66 -9.70 20.03
CA ILE A 173 12.39 -10.99 19.38
C ILE A 173 11.07 -11.59 19.89
N GLU A 174 10.78 -11.47 21.19
CA GLU A 174 9.52 -11.94 21.77
C GLU A 174 8.33 -11.13 21.26
N PHE A 175 8.49 -9.81 21.18
CA PHE A 175 7.46 -8.92 20.67
C PHE A 175 7.13 -9.19 19.19
N TYR A 176 8.16 -9.34 18.34
CA TYR A 176 8.02 -9.66 16.92
C TYR A 176 8.21 -11.15 16.62
N HIS A 177 7.81 -12.05 17.52
CA HIS A 177 8.03 -13.48 17.32
C HIS A 177 7.34 -14.03 16.06
N ASP A 178 6.31 -13.32 15.58
CA ASP A 178 5.54 -13.68 14.39
C ASP A 178 6.41 -13.77 13.14
N ILE A 179 7.55 -13.07 13.06
CA ILE A 179 8.50 -13.15 11.94
C ILE A 179 9.07 -14.57 11.72
N PHE A 180 9.03 -15.43 12.74
CA PHE A 180 9.41 -16.84 12.68
C PHE A 180 8.21 -17.78 12.60
N THR A 181 7.06 -17.29 12.13
CA THR A 181 5.82 -18.06 11.97
C THR A 181 5.26 -17.89 10.55
N PRO A 182 4.26 -18.71 10.14
CA PRO A 182 3.49 -18.45 8.91
C PRO A 182 2.78 -17.08 8.89
N GLN A 183 2.55 -16.47 10.06
CA GLN A 183 1.88 -15.18 10.24
C GLN A 183 2.85 -13.98 10.26
N ALA A 184 4.09 -14.17 9.78
CA ALA A 184 5.11 -13.13 9.72
C ALA A 184 4.60 -11.82 9.12
N GLY A 185 4.99 -10.71 9.76
CA GLY A 185 4.64 -9.35 9.39
C GLY A 185 3.35 -8.84 10.04
N GLY A 186 2.51 -9.69 10.61
CA GLY A 186 1.22 -9.28 11.17
C GLY A 186 1.30 -8.26 12.31
N VAL A 187 2.24 -8.42 13.25
CA VAL A 187 2.43 -7.48 14.36
C VAL A 187 2.91 -6.13 13.83
N ILE A 188 3.93 -6.15 12.98
CA ILE A 188 4.60 -4.97 12.43
C ILE A 188 3.64 -4.16 11.57
N SER A 189 2.90 -4.83 10.67
CA SER A 189 1.94 -4.17 9.80
C SER A 189 0.83 -3.46 10.59
N ARG A 190 0.37 -4.05 11.72
CA ARG A 190 -0.62 -3.40 12.59
C ARG A 190 -0.07 -2.15 13.26
N GLN A 191 1.16 -2.21 13.78
CA GLN A 191 1.79 -1.03 14.39
C GLN A 191 2.05 0.08 13.38
N LEU A 192 2.49 -0.28 12.17
CA LEU A 192 2.63 0.65 11.05
C LEU A 192 1.30 1.33 10.74
N LEU A 193 0.22 0.55 10.61
CA LEU A 193 -1.11 1.09 10.35
C LEU A 193 -1.63 1.98 11.50
N ALA A 194 -1.27 1.67 12.75
CA ALA A 194 -1.57 2.50 13.91
C ALA A 194 -0.75 3.81 13.97
N GLY A 195 0.28 3.95 13.15
CA GLY A 195 1.17 5.14 13.12
C GLY A 195 2.26 5.11 14.18
N GLU A 196 2.65 3.92 14.66
CA GLU A 196 3.73 3.79 15.64
C GLU A 196 5.11 3.95 14.96
N ASN A 197 5.81 5.04 15.27
CA ASN A 197 7.07 5.44 14.60
C ASN A 197 8.28 4.52 14.89
N ASN A 198 8.24 3.67 15.91
CA ASN A 198 9.39 2.88 16.37
C ASN A 198 9.47 1.47 15.79
N SER A 199 8.51 1.04 14.98
CA SER A 199 8.34 -0.38 14.66
C SER A 199 9.46 -0.96 13.78
N LEU A 200 9.87 -0.25 12.74
CA LEU A 200 10.86 -0.76 11.76
C LEU A 200 12.30 -0.70 12.26
N SER A 201 12.68 0.39 12.94
CA SER A 201 14.05 0.57 13.46
C SER A 201 14.43 -0.52 14.48
N SER A 202 13.45 -1.06 15.21
CA SER A 202 13.66 -2.14 16.18
C SER A 202 13.96 -3.49 15.52
N LEU A 203 13.42 -3.76 14.33
CA LEU A 203 13.70 -4.99 13.56
C LEU A 203 15.07 -4.95 12.88
N GLU A 204 15.41 -3.81 12.28
CA GLU A 204 16.72 -3.56 11.67
C GLU A 204 17.85 -3.79 12.69
N LYS A 205 17.64 -3.36 13.94
CA LYS A 205 18.61 -3.50 15.03
C LYS A 205 18.89 -4.94 15.46
N ILE A 206 17.95 -5.86 15.30
CA ILE A 206 17.96 -7.14 16.03
C ILE A 206 18.19 -8.36 15.15
N ALA A 207 17.63 -8.37 13.95
CA ALA A 207 17.71 -9.52 13.07
C ALA A 207 18.66 -9.32 11.88
N GLN A 208 19.25 -8.13 11.72
CA GLN A 208 20.11 -7.79 10.57
C GLN A 208 19.47 -8.20 9.24
N ILE A 209 18.16 -7.95 9.13
CA ILE A 209 17.35 -8.33 7.99
C ILE A 209 17.88 -7.55 6.77
N PRO A 210 18.35 -8.22 5.71
CA PRO A 210 18.81 -7.53 4.51
C PRO A 210 17.67 -6.75 3.85
N ASP A 211 17.96 -5.65 3.16
CA ASP A 211 16.97 -4.88 2.38
C ASP A 211 16.28 -5.73 1.30
N SER A 212 16.97 -6.77 0.82
CA SER A 212 16.44 -7.74 -0.14
C SER A 212 15.54 -8.81 0.47
N SER A 213 15.42 -8.87 1.80
CA SER A 213 14.70 -9.94 2.50
C SER A 213 13.24 -10.08 2.07
N TRP A 214 12.79 -11.33 1.98
CA TRP A 214 11.38 -11.68 1.73
C TRP A 214 10.43 -11.07 2.79
N LEU A 215 10.92 -10.81 4.01
CA LEU A 215 10.12 -10.31 5.11
C LEU A 215 9.51 -8.93 4.79
N TRP A 216 10.25 -8.06 4.11
CA TRP A 216 9.73 -6.73 3.74
C TRP A 216 8.53 -6.83 2.81
N LYS A 217 8.62 -7.66 1.76
CA LYS A 217 7.50 -7.93 0.86
C LYS A 217 6.30 -8.49 1.63
N ARG A 218 6.54 -9.39 2.59
CA ARG A 218 5.49 -9.97 3.43
C ARG A 218 4.82 -8.91 4.32
N ILE A 219 5.59 -8.04 4.97
CA ILE A 219 5.07 -6.94 5.80
C ILE A 219 4.16 -6.03 4.97
N PHE A 220 4.60 -5.61 3.79
CA PHE A 220 3.78 -4.76 2.92
C PHE A 220 2.54 -5.50 2.40
N THR A 221 2.65 -6.77 2.01
CA THR A 221 1.50 -7.58 1.60
C THR A 221 0.44 -7.63 2.71
N VAL A 222 0.85 -7.88 3.95
CA VAL A 222 -0.05 -7.97 5.11
C VAL A 222 -0.61 -6.59 5.50
N LEU A 223 0.18 -5.53 5.37
CA LEU A 223 -0.23 -4.15 5.63
C LEU A 223 -1.32 -3.71 4.64
N LEU A 224 -1.09 -3.92 3.34
CA LEU A 224 -2.02 -3.50 2.30
C LEU A 224 -3.33 -4.30 2.34
N ALA A 225 -3.28 -5.60 2.69
CA ALA A 225 -4.47 -6.40 2.90
C ALA A 225 -5.35 -5.91 4.07
N GLN A 226 -4.79 -5.17 5.05
CA GLN A 226 -5.57 -4.61 6.14
C GLN A 226 -6.41 -3.40 5.72
N LEU A 227 -6.11 -2.75 4.59
CA LEU A 227 -6.87 -1.58 4.12
C LEU A 227 -8.34 -1.93 3.83
N ASP A 228 -8.61 -3.17 3.39
CA ASP A 228 -9.97 -3.68 3.13
C ASP A 228 -10.78 -3.92 4.42
N THR A 229 -10.11 -3.93 5.57
CA THR A 229 -10.76 -4.10 6.89
C THR A 229 -11.16 -2.78 7.54
N LEU A 230 -10.65 -1.66 7.03
CA LEU A 230 -10.96 -0.32 7.51
C LEU A 230 -12.29 0.16 6.94
N ASP A 231 -13.07 0.89 7.76
CA ASP A 231 -14.18 1.68 7.23
C ASP A 231 -13.66 2.86 6.39
N ASP A 232 -14.54 3.47 5.59
CA ASP A 232 -14.13 4.53 4.68
C ASP A 232 -13.52 5.76 5.39
N PRO A 233 -14.08 6.29 6.50
CA PRO A 233 -13.45 7.37 7.25
C PRO A 233 -12.05 7.03 7.76
N GLN A 234 -11.86 5.83 8.33
CA GLN A 234 -10.56 5.37 8.78
C GLN A 234 -9.57 5.25 7.62
N PHE A 235 -9.97 4.64 6.51
CA PHE A 235 -9.14 4.52 5.31
C PHE A 235 -8.72 5.90 4.77
N LEU A 236 -9.65 6.84 4.61
CA LEU A 236 -9.36 8.20 4.14
C LEU A 236 -8.31 8.90 5.01
N SER A 237 -8.40 8.76 6.34
CA SER A 237 -7.42 9.33 7.27
C SER A 237 -5.99 8.78 7.09
N LYS A 238 -5.85 7.61 6.45
CA LYS A 238 -4.56 6.94 6.23
C LYS A 238 -3.94 7.25 4.87
N ILE A 239 -4.66 7.86 3.93
CA ILE A 239 -4.15 8.11 2.57
C ILE A 239 -2.85 8.93 2.61
N SER A 240 -2.80 10.04 3.33
CA SER A 240 -1.59 10.87 3.41
C SER A 240 -0.39 10.10 3.95
N TRP A 241 -0.59 9.22 4.93
CA TRP A 241 0.45 8.36 5.47
C TRP A 241 0.90 7.29 4.47
N LEU A 242 -0.03 6.65 3.75
CA LEU A 242 0.29 5.69 2.69
C LEU A 242 1.10 6.33 1.56
N LEU A 243 0.77 7.56 1.16
CA LEU A 243 1.54 8.32 0.17
C LEU A 243 2.95 8.63 0.68
N GLY A 244 3.11 9.00 1.95
CA GLY A 244 4.43 9.15 2.58
C GLY A 244 5.24 7.86 2.58
N LEU A 245 4.58 6.72 2.86
CA LEU A 245 5.20 5.40 2.82
C LEU A 245 5.64 5.02 1.40
N ALA A 246 4.84 5.34 0.37
CA ALA A 246 5.15 5.10 -1.04
C ALA A 246 6.31 5.97 -1.56
N ALA A 247 6.47 7.18 -1.01
CA ALA A 247 7.61 8.04 -1.28
C ALA A 247 8.90 7.47 -0.65
N GLN A 248 8.83 7.01 0.60
CA GLN A 248 9.97 6.47 1.34
C GLN A 248 10.42 5.09 0.83
N TRP A 249 9.47 4.19 0.54
CA TRP A 249 9.72 2.80 0.15
C TRP A 249 9.49 2.59 -1.33
N VAL A 250 10.38 3.16 -2.16
CA VAL A 250 10.26 3.16 -3.63
C VAL A 250 9.99 1.76 -4.21
N ARG A 251 10.60 0.72 -3.65
CA ARG A 251 10.42 -0.69 -4.08
C ARG A 251 8.96 -1.17 -3.97
N PHE A 252 8.19 -0.65 -3.02
CA PHE A 252 6.78 -1.05 -2.77
C PHE A 252 5.79 0.04 -3.18
N ARG A 253 6.27 1.12 -3.82
CA ARG A 253 5.43 2.27 -4.22
C ARG A 253 4.24 1.84 -5.05
N ASP A 254 4.48 1.04 -6.09
CA ASP A 254 3.43 0.63 -7.01
C ASP A 254 2.39 -0.27 -6.32
N ASP A 255 2.83 -1.17 -5.42
CA ASP A 255 1.92 -1.99 -4.60
C ASP A 255 1.03 -1.12 -3.69
N ILE A 256 1.63 -0.12 -3.03
CA ILE A 256 0.92 0.82 -2.14
C ILE A 256 -0.10 1.64 -2.94
N MET A 257 0.30 2.20 -4.08
CA MET A 257 -0.57 2.98 -4.94
C MET A 257 -1.72 2.14 -5.48
N THR A 258 -1.44 0.91 -5.91
CA THR A 258 -2.42 -0.07 -6.39
C THR A 258 -3.47 -0.34 -5.32
N ALA A 259 -3.05 -0.72 -4.13
CA ALA A 259 -3.96 -1.03 -3.03
C ALA A 259 -4.77 0.21 -2.60
N THR A 260 -4.13 1.39 -2.55
CA THR A 260 -4.79 2.64 -2.14
C THR A 260 -5.86 3.06 -3.15
N LEU A 261 -5.54 3.07 -4.45
CA LEU A 261 -6.51 3.43 -5.50
C LEU A 261 -7.65 2.41 -5.62
N THR A 262 -7.33 1.12 -5.49
CA THR A 262 -8.34 0.05 -5.51
C THR A 262 -9.28 0.17 -4.31
N ARG A 263 -8.75 0.40 -3.10
CA ARG A 263 -9.58 0.61 -1.90
C ARG A 263 -10.42 1.88 -2.00
N TYR A 264 -9.88 2.95 -2.59
CA TYR A 264 -10.62 4.20 -2.85
C TYR A 264 -11.78 3.99 -3.83
N TYR A 265 -11.55 3.23 -4.91
CA TYR A 265 -12.59 2.87 -5.87
C TYR A 265 -13.76 2.10 -5.24
N HIS A 266 -13.47 1.28 -4.23
CA HIS A 266 -14.49 0.55 -3.46
C HIS A 266 -15.14 1.37 -2.33
N SER A 267 -14.69 2.61 -2.08
CA SER A 267 -15.28 3.49 -1.09
C SER A 267 -16.52 4.22 -1.62
N GLY A 268 -17.33 4.79 -0.72
CA GLY A 268 -18.40 5.72 -1.06
C GLY A 268 -17.92 7.06 -1.66
N TYR A 269 -16.61 7.28 -1.76
CA TYR A 269 -16.00 8.53 -2.25
C TYR A 269 -15.45 8.43 -3.67
N ARG A 270 -15.59 7.29 -4.36
CA ARG A 270 -15.01 7.06 -5.70
C ARG A 270 -15.31 8.15 -6.73
N ASP A 271 -16.47 8.80 -6.64
CA ASP A 271 -16.90 9.84 -7.59
C ASP A 271 -16.31 11.23 -7.27
N GLN A 272 -15.64 11.37 -6.12
CA GLN A 272 -14.96 12.57 -5.66
C GLN A 272 -13.45 12.44 -5.89
N SER A 273 -12.85 13.43 -6.55
CA SER A 273 -11.41 13.46 -6.78
C SER A 273 -10.66 13.71 -5.47
N HIS A 274 -9.86 12.74 -4.99
CA HIS A 274 -8.92 12.99 -3.90
C HIS A 274 -7.64 13.67 -4.41
N PRO A 275 -7.36 14.94 -4.09
CA PRO A 275 -6.28 15.71 -4.74
C PRO A 275 -4.89 15.09 -4.59
N ALA A 276 -4.48 14.72 -3.38
CA ALA A 276 -3.14 14.18 -3.13
C ALA A 276 -2.94 12.80 -3.78
N LEU A 277 -3.93 11.90 -3.66
CA LEU A 277 -3.89 10.57 -4.29
C LEU A 277 -3.85 10.67 -5.82
N LYS A 278 -4.67 11.55 -6.42
CA LYS A 278 -4.66 11.82 -7.86
C LYS A 278 -3.28 12.32 -8.29
N GLN A 279 -2.73 13.33 -7.59
CA GLN A 279 -1.43 13.91 -7.91
C GLN A 279 -0.31 12.86 -7.85
N ALA A 280 -0.26 12.07 -6.76
CA ALA A 280 0.73 11.02 -6.61
C ALA A 280 0.63 9.95 -7.70
N ALA A 281 -0.60 9.56 -8.08
CA ALA A 281 -0.80 8.60 -9.15
C ALA A 281 -0.30 9.11 -10.51
N LEU A 282 -0.59 10.38 -10.84
CA LEU A 282 -0.07 11.01 -12.05
C LEU A 282 1.46 11.15 -12.02
N GLU A 283 2.04 11.47 -10.87
CA GLU A 283 3.50 11.60 -10.74
C GLU A 283 4.21 10.26 -10.95
N TYR A 284 3.65 9.17 -10.44
CA TYR A 284 4.32 7.86 -10.48
C TYR A 284 4.02 7.06 -11.76
N TRP A 285 2.80 7.20 -12.29
CA TRP A 285 2.30 6.41 -13.42
C TRP A 285 1.99 7.22 -14.68
N ASP A 286 2.22 8.54 -14.67
CA ASP A 286 1.86 9.47 -15.75
C ASP A 286 0.33 9.50 -16.02
N ASN A 287 -0.09 10.11 -17.12
CA ASN A 287 -1.49 10.31 -17.46
C ASN A 287 -2.19 8.98 -17.88
N PRO A 288 -3.26 8.56 -17.18
CA PRO A 288 -4.01 7.34 -17.52
C PRO A 288 -4.75 7.40 -18.86
N GLN A 289 -4.85 8.57 -19.50
CA GLN A 289 -5.52 8.76 -20.80
C GLN A 289 -4.60 8.49 -22.00
N LEU A 290 -3.30 8.26 -21.79
CA LEU A 290 -2.35 7.95 -22.86
C LEU A 290 -2.57 6.53 -23.40
N LYS A 291 -2.64 6.39 -24.72
CA LYS A 291 -2.90 5.10 -25.41
C LYS A 291 -1.68 4.18 -25.54
N SER A 292 -0.57 4.50 -24.87
CA SER A 292 0.66 3.70 -24.94
C SER A 292 0.47 2.33 -24.31
N GLN A 293 0.93 1.26 -24.96
CA GLN A 293 0.99 -0.07 -24.34
C GLN A 293 1.96 -0.12 -23.14
N GLN A 294 2.85 0.85 -23.01
CA GLN A 294 3.74 1.01 -21.86
C GLN A 294 3.10 1.82 -20.72
N ASN A 295 1.81 2.14 -20.82
CA ASN A 295 1.07 2.86 -19.79
C ASN A 295 1.00 1.98 -18.52
N LYS A 296 1.68 2.44 -17.47
CA LYS A 296 1.81 1.74 -16.17
C LYS A 296 0.46 1.44 -15.53
N TRP A 297 -0.56 2.24 -15.79
CA TRP A 297 -1.90 2.03 -15.26
C TRP A 297 -2.46 0.63 -15.58
N HIS A 298 -2.21 0.12 -16.80
CA HIS A 298 -2.67 -1.22 -17.21
C HIS A 298 -1.91 -2.38 -16.55
N GLN A 299 -0.74 -2.10 -15.95
CA GLN A 299 0.07 -3.11 -15.26
C GLN A 299 -0.33 -3.27 -13.80
N TYR A 300 -0.81 -2.20 -13.18
CA TYR A 300 -0.97 -2.12 -11.73
C TYR A 300 -2.42 -2.12 -11.25
N VAL A 301 -3.36 -1.56 -12.03
CA VAL A 301 -4.76 -1.47 -11.61
C VAL A 301 -5.73 -1.98 -12.68
N SER A 302 -6.94 -2.35 -12.26
CA SER A 302 -7.99 -2.71 -13.21
C SER A 302 -8.45 -1.49 -14.02
N GLU A 303 -9.05 -1.75 -15.19
CA GLU A 303 -9.57 -0.71 -16.05
C GLU A 303 -10.64 0.16 -15.36
N SER A 304 -11.41 -0.39 -14.43
CA SER A 304 -12.40 0.38 -13.66
C SER A 304 -11.75 1.40 -12.71
N VAL A 305 -10.62 1.05 -12.09
CA VAL A 305 -9.87 1.94 -11.19
C VAL A 305 -9.18 3.03 -12.02
N ALA A 306 -8.59 2.67 -13.17
CA ALA A 306 -8.04 3.66 -14.10
C ALA A 306 -9.14 4.62 -14.63
N ALA A 307 -10.33 4.08 -14.95
CA ALA A 307 -11.48 4.86 -15.41
C ALA A 307 -11.96 5.87 -14.35
N MET A 308 -11.96 5.51 -13.08
CA MET A 308 -12.27 6.44 -11.99
C MET A 308 -11.34 7.65 -12.00
N VAL A 309 -10.03 7.43 -12.11
CA VAL A 309 -9.06 8.54 -12.16
C VAL A 309 -9.20 9.35 -13.44
N ARG A 310 -9.45 8.72 -14.59
CA ARG A 310 -9.78 9.45 -15.83
C ARG A 310 -11.04 10.29 -15.69
N GLY A 311 -12.06 9.81 -14.98
CA GLY A 311 -13.26 10.57 -14.64
C GLY A 311 -12.95 11.78 -13.78
N TRP A 312 -12.05 11.68 -12.79
CA TRP A 312 -11.59 12.82 -12.00
C TRP A 312 -10.89 13.88 -12.87
N LEU A 313 -10.04 13.46 -13.80
CA LEU A 313 -9.38 14.37 -14.74
C LEU A 313 -10.38 15.02 -15.68
N ALA A 314 -11.33 14.25 -16.23
CA ALA A 314 -12.36 14.77 -17.11
C ALA A 314 -13.25 15.81 -16.41
N LYS A 315 -13.69 15.52 -15.17
CA LYS A 315 -14.45 16.47 -14.34
C LYS A 315 -13.65 17.76 -14.13
N GLN A 316 -12.37 17.66 -13.76
CA GLN A 316 -11.50 18.82 -13.57
C GLN A 316 -11.28 19.63 -14.86
N ASP A 317 -11.00 18.96 -15.97
CA ASP A 317 -10.76 19.59 -17.27
C ASP A 317 -12.03 20.31 -17.77
N LEU A 318 -13.21 19.69 -17.62
CA LEU A 318 -14.49 20.32 -17.94
C LEU A 318 -14.73 21.58 -17.11
N THR A 319 -14.54 21.51 -15.79
CA THR A 319 -14.67 22.66 -14.90
C THR A 319 -13.72 23.78 -15.32
N HIS A 320 -12.42 23.50 -15.50
CA HIS A 320 -11.47 24.50 -15.96
C HIS A 320 -11.83 25.09 -17.32
N PHE A 321 -12.27 24.27 -18.27
CA PHE A 321 -12.61 24.74 -19.60
C PHE A 321 -13.79 25.72 -19.60
N PHE A 322 -14.86 25.41 -18.87
CA PHE A 322 -16.05 26.27 -18.87
C PHE A 322 -15.97 27.46 -17.90
N GLU A 323 -15.24 27.33 -16.80
CA GLU A 323 -15.16 28.38 -15.77
C GLU A 323 -13.98 29.32 -15.99
N LEU A 324 -12.79 28.78 -16.28
CA LEU A 324 -11.56 29.56 -16.44
C LEU A 324 -11.33 30.02 -17.89
N LEU A 325 -11.64 29.16 -18.88
CA LEU A 325 -11.35 29.41 -20.30
C LEU A 325 -12.51 30.02 -21.09
N ARG A 326 -13.49 30.62 -20.41
CA ARG A 326 -14.70 31.24 -21.01
C ARG A 326 -14.44 32.45 -21.92
N GLY A 327 -13.23 32.99 -21.93
CA GLY A 327 -12.91 34.24 -22.63
C GLY A 327 -13.70 35.42 -22.04
N ASN A 328 -14.31 36.23 -22.90
CA ASN A 328 -15.11 37.41 -22.49
C ASN A 328 -16.58 37.08 -22.18
N GLY A 329 -16.98 35.82 -22.19
CA GLY A 329 -18.37 35.39 -21.95
C GLY A 329 -18.68 35.03 -20.50
N ASP A 330 -19.96 34.92 -20.19
CA ASP A 330 -20.44 34.31 -18.94
C ASP A 330 -20.16 32.79 -18.92
N VAL A 331 -20.13 32.20 -17.72
CA VAL A 331 -19.98 30.75 -17.57
C VAL A 331 -21.17 30.05 -18.19
N ASP A 332 -20.93 29.18 -19.17
CA ASP A 332 -21.97 28.37 -19.79
C ASP A 332 -22.29 27.15 -18.90
N GLN A 333 -23.06 27.43 -17.85
CA GLN A 333 -23.50 26.44 -16.86
C GLN A 333 -24.27 25.28 -17.50
N ALA A 334 -24.97 25.53 -18.62
CA ALA A 334 -25.74 24.50 -19.31
C ALA A 334 -24.81 23.49 -19.98
N ARG A 335 -23.81 23.95 -20.73
CA ARG A 335 -22.84 23.05 -21.38
C ARG A 335 -21.98 22.30 -20.37
N LEU A 336 -21.52 22.97 -19.33
CA LEU A 336 -20.79 22.32 -18.23
C LEU A 336 -21.64 21.23 -17.56
N HIS A 337 -22.88 21.57 -17.19
CA HIS A 337 -23.82 20.62 -16.58
C HIS A 337 -24.04 19.38 -17.46
N TYR A 338 -24.25 19.58 -18.76
CA TYR A 338 -24.51 18.50 -19.69
C TYR A 338 -23.30 17.56 -19.82
N TRP A 339 -22.09 18.09 -20.04
CA TRP A 339 -20.90 17.28 -20.24
C TRP A 339 -20.43 16.58 -18.96
N LEU A 340 -20.64 17.17 -17.78
CA LEU A 340 -20.34 16.52 -16.50
C LEU A 340 -21.10 15.21 -16.31
N ARG A 341 -22.30 15.05 -16.89
CA ARG A 341 -23.05 13.78 -16.87
C ARG A 341 -22.25 12.63 -17.50
N PHE A 342 -21.40 12.93 -18.48
CA PHE A 342 -20.62 11.94 -19.23
C PHE A 342 -19.17 11.85 -18.77
N ALA A 343 -18.73 12.62 -17.77
CA ALA A 343 -17.31 12.71 -17.40
C ALA A 343 -16.69 11.35 -17.02
N ASN A 344 -17.44 10.48 -16.32
CA ASN A 344 -16.97 9.14 -15.95
C ASN A 344 -16.91 8.16 -17.15
N GLN A 345 -17.50 8.54 -18.30
CA GLN A 345 -17.43 7.79 -19.56
C GLN A 345 -16.34 8.34 -20.50
N MET A 346 -15.65 9.41 -20.11
CA MET A 346 -14.60 10.01 -20.94
C MET A 346 -13.29 9.24 -20.79
N GLY A 347 -12.84 8.64 -21.88
CA GLY A 347 -11.55 7.95 -21.94
C GLY A 347 -10.36 8.91 -22.12
N PHE A 348 -10.62 10.12 -22.62
CA PHE A 348 -9.60 11.12 -22.90
C PHE A 348 -10.20 12.52 -22.89
N THR A 349 -9.45 13.49 -22.36
CA THR A 349 -9.77 14.91 -22.42
C THR A 349 -8.51 15.70 -22.78
N ARG A 350 -8.66 16.72 -23.62
CA ARG A 350 -7.58 17.63 -23.99
C ARG A 350 -8.12 19.04 -24.09
N ILE A 351 -7.50 19.95 -23.36
CA ILE A 351 -7.77 21.38 -23.50
C ILE A 351 -6.80 21.96 -24.53
N ILE A 352 -7.34 22.68 -25.51
CA ILE A 352 -6.62 23.39 -26.56
C ILE A 352 -6.79 24.89 -26.32
N MET A 353 -5.71 25.55 -25.92
CA MET A 353 -5.74 26.93 -25.47
C MET A 353 -5.41 27.91 -26.60
N GLY A 354 -6.17 29.00 -26.67
CA GLY A 354 -5.86 30.18 -27.47
C GLY A 354 -4.69 30.96 -26.91
N SER A 355 -4.24 31.96 -27.68
CA SER A 355 -3.06 32.76 -27.35
C SER A 355 -3.21 33.52 -26.03
N ASP A 356 -4.39 34.09 -25.74
CA ASP A 356 -4.61 34.89 -24.53
C ASP A 356 -4.44 34.01 -23.29
N ALA A 357 -5.17 32.89 -23.22
CA ALA A 357 -5.08 31.95 -22.11
C ALA A 357 -3.68 31.34 -21.95
N TRP A 358 -2.98 31.08 -23.08
CA TRP A 358 -1.64 30.50 -23.05
C TRP A 358 -0.61 31.46 -22.46
N GLN A 359 -0.73 32.76 -22.72
CA GLN A 359 0.23 33.78 -22.31
C GLN A 359 -0.15 34.49 -21.00
N ASP A 360 -1.37 34.30 -20.51
CA ASP A 360 -1.87 34.93 -19.28
C ASP A 360 -1.00 34.58 -18.06
N ARG A 361 -0.50 35.61 -17.36
CA ARG A 361 0.38 35.47 -16.19
C ARG A 361 -0.35 35.53 -14.84
N GLY A 362 -1.67 35.62 -14.84
CA GLY A 362 -2.51 35.52 -13.65
C GLY A 362 -2.27 34.20 -12.92
N SER A 363 -2.39 34.23 -11.59
CA SER A 363 -2.10 33.10 -10.72
C SER A 363 -2.86 31.83 -11.12
N ASP A 364 -4.13 31.98 -11.50
CA ASP A 364 -5.01 30.87 -11.84
C ASP A 364 -4.60 30.19 -13.15
N PHE A 365 -4.22 30.98 -14.17
CA PHE A 365 -3.71 30.46 -15.44
C PHE A 365 -2.33 29.83 -15.31
N VAL A 366 -1.45 30.40 -14.49
CA VAL A 366 -0.13 29.82 -14.18
C VAL A 366 -0.30 28.46 -13.50
N LYS A 367 -1.13 28.40 -12.45
CA LYS A 367 -1.43 27.17 -11.72
C LYS A 367 -2.09 26.13 -12.63
N PHE A 368 -3.09 26.54 -13.41
CA PHE A 368 -3.75 25.68 -14.39
C PHE A 368 -2.75 25.05 -15.37
N ARG A 369 -1.84 25.83 -15.95
CA ARG A 369 -0.84 25.30 -16.89
C ARG A 369 0.14 24.34 -16.23
N GLU A 370 0.53 24.57 -14.99
CA GLU A 370 1.42 23.67 -14.25
C GLU A 370 0.72 22.34 -13.91
N GLU A 371 -0.52 22.39 -13.40
CA GLU A 371 -1.31 21.19 -13.05
C GLU A 371 -1.73 20.36 -14.27
N ASN A 372 -1.78 20.97 -15.46
CA ASN A 372 -2.16 20.32 -16.71
C ASN A 372 -0.97 20.15 -17.66
N LYS A 373 0.26 20.28 -17.18
CA LYS A 373 1.47 20.11 -17.98
C LYS A 373 1.46 18.76 -18.70
N GLY A 374 1.80 18.76 -19.99
CA GLY A 374 1.72 17.57 -20.86
C GLY A 374 0.31 17.23 -21.36
N ARG A 375 -0.75 17.81 -20.78
CA ARG A 375 -2.16 17.59 -21.14
C ARG A 375 -2.82 18.76 -21.91
N LEU A 376 -2.04 19.79 -22.27
CA LEU A 376 -2.52 20.98 -22.99
C LEU A 376 -1.98 21.07 -24.42
N SER A 377 -2.81 21.53 -25.35
CA SER A 377 -2.41 21.86 -26.72
C SER A 377 -2.58 23.35 -27.02
N TYR A 378 -1.88 23.84 -28.03
CA TYR A 378 -1.99 25.21 -28.51
C TYR A 378 -2.95 25.30 -29.70
N LEU A 379 -3.86 26.28 -29.67
CA LEU A 379 -4.83 26.54 -30.72
C LEU A 379 -4.25 27.50 -31.78
N ARG A 380 -4.42 27.17 -33.06
CA ARG A 380 -4.10 28.04 -34.20
C ARG A 380 -5.34 28.38 -35.04
N GLY A 381 -5.24 29.46 -35.81
CA GLY A 381 -6.24 29.83 -36.82
C GLY A 381 -7.53 30.47 -36.27
N GLY A 382 -7.65 30.63 -34.95
CA GLY A 382 -8.79 31.27 -34.28
C GLY A 382 -8.45 32.67 -33.76
N ARG A 383 -9.42 33.30 -33.09
CA ARG A 383 -9.20 34.54 -32.32
C ARG A 383 -8.40 34.22 -31.06
N ASN A 384 -7.70 35.20 -30.50
CA ASN A 384 -6.81 34.97 -29.36
C ASN A 384 -7.49 34.38 -28.12
N PHE A 385 -8.77 34.72 -27.91
CA PHE A 385 -9.60 34.24 -26.80
C PHE A 385 -10.37 32.95 -27.11
N ASP A 386 -10.29 32.41 -28.33
CA ASP A 386 -10.91 31.13 -28.66
C ASP A 386 -10.13 30.00 -27.97
N ASN A 387 -10.86 29.13 -27.26
CA ASN A 387 -10.34 27.89 -26.71
C ASN A 387 -11.20 26.73 -27.21
N ALA A 388 -10.63 25.52 -27.21
CA ALA A 388 -11.37 24.31 -27.54
C ALA A 388 -11.07 23.20 -26.54
N MET A 389 -11.94 22.21 -26.49
CA MET A 389 -11.75 20.99 -25.72
C MET A 389 -12.12 19.80 -26.58
N VAL A 390 -11.25 18.79 -26.59
CA VAL A 390 -11.53 17.49 -27.18
C VAL A 390 -11.86 16.52 -26.05
N MET A 391 -12.97 15.80 -26.18
CA MET A 391 -13.41 14.75 -25.26
C MET A 391 -13.59 13.45 -26.05
N GLN A 392 -13.07 12.33 -25.55
CA GLN A 392 -13.32 11.02 -26.16
C GLN A 392 -14.33 10.24 -25.32
N ILE A 393 -15.43 9.80 -25.96
CA ILE A 393 -16.38 8.85 -25.38
C ILE A 393 -16.58 7.74 -26.40
N ASN A 394 -16.35 6.49 -25.99
CA ASN A 394 -16.31 5.33 -26.90
C ASN A 394 -15.39 5.62 -28.12
N ASP A 395 -15.89 5.36 -29.33
CA ASP A 395 -15.17 5.51 -30.59
C ASP A 395 -15.32 6.90 -31.23
N TYR A 396 -15.70 7.91 -30.45
CA TYR A 396 -15.92 9.27 -30.94
C TYR A 396 -15.13 10.32 -30.15
N LEU A 397 -14.64 11.32 -30.90
CA LEU A 397 -14.04 12.54 -30.39
C LEU A 397 -15.05 13.68 -30.55
N PHE A 398 -15.37 14.34 -29.45
CA PHE A 398 -16.24 15.51 -29.38
C PHE A 398 -15.40 16.76 -29.19
N VAL A 399 -15.66 17.79 -29.99
CA VAL A 399 -14.96 19.07 -29.95
C VAL A 399 -15.91 20.17 -29.55
N GLU A 400 -15.62 20.77 -28.41
CA GLU A 400 -16.36 21.88 -27.82
C GLU A 400 -15.51 23.15 -27.85
N PHE A 401 -16.14 24.33 -27.95
CA PHE A 401 -15.44 25.62 -28.04
C PHE A 401 -15.88 26.55 -26.91
N SER A 402 -14.97 27.32 -26.33
CA SER A 402 -15.32 28.22 -25.23
C SER A 402 -16.25 29.35 -25.69
N GLY A 403 -16.01 29.91 -26.87
CA GLY A 403 -16.78 31.01 -27.44
C GLY A 403 -18.24 30.64 -27.73
N THR A 404 -19.15 31.57 -27.44
CA THR A 404 -20.58 31.43 -27.73
C THR A 404 -20.86 31.41 -29.25
N GLY A 405 -21.97 30.77 -29.65
CA GLY A 405 -22.38 30.66 -31.06
C GLY A 405 -21.68 29.55 -31.85
N ASN A 406 -20.75 28.82 -31.25
CA ASN A 406 -20.16 27.63 -31.87
C ASN A 406 -21.05 26.40 -31.68
N ALA A 407 -21.07 25.53 -32.69
CA ALA A 407 -21.61 24.18 -32.60
C ALA A 407 -20.55 23.23 -32.00
N MET A 408 -21.01 22.13 -31.38
CA MET A 408 -20.16 20.99 -31.09
C MET A 408 -19.98 20.14 -32.35
N TYR A 409 -18.78 19.57 -32.52
CA TYR A 409 -18.44 18.67 -33.63
C TYR A 409 -18.05 17.30 -33.08
N ALA A 410 -18.53 16.22 -33.71
CA ALA A 410 -18.12 14.86 -33.38
C ALA A 410 -17.41 14.21 -34.57
N TYR A 411 -16.34 13.47 -34.30
CA TYR A 411 -15.56 12.72 -35.29
C TYR A 411 -15.39 11.28 -34.81
N GLN A 412 -15.55 10.32 -35.71
CA GLN A 412 -15.20 8.93 -35.39
C GLN A 412 -13.67 8.79 -35.31
N ILE A 413 -13.19 8.01 -34.34
CA ILE A 413 -11.76 7.68 -34.23
C ILE A 413 -11.29 7.03 -35.53
N GLY A 414 -10.09 7.40 -35.98
CA GLY A 414 -9.52 6.98 -37.27
C GLY A 414 -9.98 7.79 -38.48
N HIS A 415 -11.10 8.51 -38.37
CA HIS A 415 -11.63 9.38 -39.44
C HIS A 415 -11.43 10.88 -39.15
N ALA A 416 -11.14 11.24 -37.89
CA ALA A 416 -10.84 12.61 -37.49
C ALA A 416 -9.64 13.17 -38.30
N PRO A 417 -9.69 14.44 -38.76
CA PRO A 417 -8.58 15.05 -39.52
C PRO A 417 -7.36 15.40 -38.66
N PHE A 418 -7.30 14.95 -37.41
CA PHE A 418 -6.25 15.31 -36.47
C PHE A 418 -5.99 14.20 -35.45
N ASN A 419 -4.77 14.21 -34.91
CA ASN A 419 -4.43 13.47 -33.70
C ASN A 419 -4.80 14.32 -32.47
N PRO A 420 -5.69 13.85 -31.57
CA PRO A 420 -6.09 14.61 -30.37
C PRO A 420 -4.94 14.87 -29.37
N GLU A 421 -3.84 14.12 -29.47
CA GLU A 421 -2.63 14.31 -28.63
C GLU A 421 -1.63 15.32 -29.24
N SER A 422 -1.90 15.85 -30.44
CA SER A 422 -1.03 16.83 -31.09
C SER A 422 -0.83 18.07 -30.22
N ARG A 423 0.42 18.52 -30.11
CA ARG A 423 0.78 19.74 -29.36
C ARG A 423 0.11 21.01 -29.91
N THR A 424 -0.23 21.02 -31.19
CA THR A 424 -0.83 22.15 -31.88
C THR A 424 -1.99 21.66 -32.72
N LEU A 425 -3.14 22.33 -32.62
CA LEU A 425 -4.35 22.03 -33.40
C LEU A 425 -4.91 23.33 -34.00
N ASP A 426 -5.31 23.29 -35.27
CA ASP A 426 -5.91 24.43 -35.96
C ASP A 426 -7.43 24.36 -35.90
N ILE A 427 -8.07 25.48 -35.57
CA ILE A 427 -9.52 25.53 -35.38
C ILE A 427 -10.30 25.23 -36.66
N ASN A 428 -9.84 25.69 -37.81
CA ASN A 428 -10.61 25.62 -39.06
C ASN A 428 -10.24 24.38 -39.88
N ILE A 429 -8.97 23.97 -39.82
CA ILE A 429 -8.49 22.81 -40.58
C ILE A 429 -8.78 21.50 -39.83
N HIS A 430 -8.66 21.50 -38.49
CA HIS A 430 -8.82 20.28 -37.70
C HIS A 430 -10.15 20.24 -36.95
N LEU A 431 -10.46 21.29 -36.19
CA LEU A 431 -11.50 21.20 -35.15
C LEU A 431 -12.92 21.47 -35.69
N LYS A 432 -13.07 22.21 -36.79
CA LYS A 432 -14.34 22.57 -37.44
C LYS A 432 -14.52 21.99 -38.85
N ASP A 433 -13.81 20.91 -39.19
CA ASP A 433 -13.92 20.26 -40.50
C ASP A 433 -15.32 19.64 -40.67
N GLN A 434 -16.16 20.30 -41.46
CA GLN A 434 -17.52 19.84 -41.74
C GLN A 434 -17.58 18.66 -42.72
N GLY A 435 -16.55 18.46 -43.53
CA GLY A 435 -16.52 17.38 -44.51
C GLY A 435 -16.26 16.01 -43.87
N ARG A 436 -15.60 16.00 -42.71
CA ARG A 436 -15.24 14.77 -41.98
C ARG A 436 -15.98 14.59 -40.65
N CYS A 437 -16.77 15.56 -40.21
CA CYS A 437 -17.52 15.42 -38.97
C CYS A 437 -18.70 14.44 -39.13
N ALA A 438 -18.88 13.56 -38.16
CA ALA A 438 -20.03 12.67 -38.06
C ALA A 438 -21.27 13.40 -37.54
N LEU A 439 -21.08 14.36 -36.62
CA LEU A 439 -22.14 15.22 -36.11
C LEU A 439 -21.66 16.67 -36.02
N ARG A 440 -22.59 17.59 -36.29
CA ARG A 440 -22.44 19.02 -35.98
C ARG A 440 -23.72 19.49 -35.31
N LEU A 441 -23.67 19.76 -34.01
CA LEU A 441 -24.85 20.08 -33.22
C LEU A 441 -24.77 21.51 -32.66
N PRO A 442 -25.78 22.37 -32.94
CA PRO A 442 -25.86 23.69 -32.33
C PRO A 442 -26.43 23.61 -30.91
N HIS A 443 -26.08 24.58 -30.08
CA HIS A 443 -26.62 24.77 -28.73
C HIS A 443 -27.97 25.50 -28.75
N ALA A 444 -28.91 25.04 -29.59
CA ALA A 444 -30.25 25.62 -29.74
C ALA A 444 -31.35 24.53 -29.80
N PRO A 445 -32.54 24.77 -29.22
CA PRO A 445 -32.95 25.96 -28.46
C PRO A 445 -32.29 26.06 -27.08
N ARG A 446 -32.35 27.25 -26.45
CA ARG A 446 -31.73 27.51 -25.14
C ARG A 446 -32.21 26.50 -24.09
N ALA A 447 -31.29 26.03 -23.25
CA ALA A 447 -31.62 25.16 -22.13
C ALA A 447 -31.93 26.01 -20.89
N GLU A 448 -33.13 25.84 -20.33
CA GLU A 448 -33.62 26.53 -19.13
C GLU A 448 -34.29 25.53 -18.19
N GLY A 449 -34.25 25.79 -16.88
CA GLY A 449 -34.89 24.93 -15.88
C GLY A 449 -34.33 23.50 -15.80
N TYR A 450 -33.11 23.25 -16.31
CA TYR A 450 -32.42 21.98 -16.16
C TYR A 450 -31.91 21.79 -14.73
N ASN A 451 -31.82 20.54 -14.28
CA ASN A 451 -31.31 20.17 -12.97
C ASN A 451 -30.75 18.74 -13.03
N LYS A 452 -30.32 18.19 -11.88
CA LYS A 452 -29.71 16.85 -11.80
C LYS A 452 -30.55 15.72 -12.40
N VAL A 453 -31.88 15.87 -12.47
CA VAL A 453 -32.82 14.83 -12.94
C VAL A 453 -33.38 15.16 -14.33
N ARG A 454 -33.36 16.43 -14.74
CA ARG A 454 -34.03 16.89 -15.96
C ARG A 454 -33.09 17.69 -16.85
N ILE A 455 -32.98 17.27 -18.11
CA ILE A 455 -32.36 18.05 -19.19
C ILE A 455 -33.44 18.75 -20.05
N THR A 456 -33.08 19.86 -20.69
CA THR A 456 -34.01 20.69 -21.48
C THR A 456 -33.32 21.31 -22.70
N GLY A 457 -34.10 21.87 -23.62
CA GLY A 457 -33.58 22.59 -24.79
C GLY A 457 -32.70 21.71 -25.69
N TRP A 458 -31.58 22.26 -26.15
CA TRP A 458 -30.61 21.57 -27.01
C TRP A 458 -30.05 20.27 -26.42
N MET A 459 -30.04 20.12 -25.08
CA MET A 459 -29.53 18.92 -24.41
C MET A 459 -30.28 17.66 -24.81
N LEU A 460 -31.60 17.76 -25.04
CA LEU A 460 -32.43 16.63 -25.48
C LEU A 460 -31.98 16.12 -26.85
N LYS A 461 -31.71 17.04 -27.77
CA LYS A 461 -31.20 16.72 -29.11
C LYS A 461 -29.83 16.05 -29.01
N TYR A 462 -28.96 16.54 -28.14
CA TYR A 462 -27.66 15.90 -27.92
C TYR A 462 -27.84 14.47 -27.39
N ASP A 463 -28.68 14.25 -26.37
CA ASP A 463 -28.92 12.90 -25.82
C ASP A 463 -29.43 11.93 -26.90
N ASP A 464 -30.32 12.38 -27.79
CA ASP A 464 -30.84 11.57 -28.89
C ASP A 464 -29.77 11.23 -29.94
N GLU A 465 -28.96 12.21 -30.35
CA GLU A 465 -27.87 11.99 -31.32
C GLU A 465 -26.74 11.13 -30.73
N LEU A 466 -26.34 11.36 -29.48
CA LEU A 466 -25.37 10.51 -28.79
C LEU A 466 -25.90 9.07 -28.67
N ARG A 467 -27.20 8.89 -28.40
CA ARG A 467 -27.82 7.56 -28.35
C ARG A 467 -27.72 6.82 -29.69
N LYS A 468 -27.88 7.53 -30.81
CA LYS A 468 -27.68 6.95 -32.15
C LYS A 468 -26.24 6.51 -32.40
N LEU A 469 -25.27 7.17 -31.78
CA LEU A 469 -23.85 6.77 -31.78
C LEU A 469 -23.55 5.65 -30.76
N GLY A 470 -24.56 5.07 -30.10
CA GLY A 470 -24.38 4.06 -29.06
C GLY A 470 -23.91 4.61 -27.71
N ILE A 471 -23.91 5.93 -27.53
CA ILE A 471 -23.51 6.59 -26.29
C ILE A 471 -24.76 6.92 -25.49
N ARG A 472 -24.92 6.26 -24.35
CA ARG A 472 -25.98 6.56 -23.40
C ARG A 472 -25.37 7.15 -22.14
N TRP A 473 -26.04 8.13 -21.55
CA TRP A 473 -25.72 8.53 -20.20
C TRP A 473 -26.04 7.37 -19.26
N MET A 474 -25.02 6.87 -18.59
CA MET A 474 -25.16 5.95 -17.47
C MET A 474 -25.18 6.82 -16.23
N ALA A 475 -26.32 6.83 -15.51
CA ALA A 475 -26.36 7.45 -14.19
C ALA A 475 -25.20 6.90 -13.36
N GLU A 476 -24.51 7.77 -12.61
CA GLU A 476 -23.58 7.31 -11.58
C GLU A 476 -24.36 6.27 -10.77
N GLU A 477 -23.92 5.00 -10.81
CA GLU A 477 -24.64 3.96 -10.09
C GLU A 477 -24.74 4.45 -8.65
N PRO A 478 -25.95 4.64 -8.08
CA PRO A 478 -26.06 4.95 -6.68
C PRO A 478 -25.26 3.88 -5.97
N VAL A 479 -24.51 4.28 -4.92
CA VAL A 479 -23.71 3.37 -4.11
C VAL A 479 -24.57 2.14 -3.86
N ARG A 480 -24.34 1.11 -4.67
CA ARG A 480 -24.69 -0.23 -4.29
C ARG A 480 -23.65 -0.44 -3.22
N PHE A 481 -24.03 -0.11 -1.99
CA PHE A 481 -23.89 -1.13 -0.98
C PHE A 481 -24.46 -2.36 -1.67
N VAL A 482 -23.56 -3.12 -2.28
CA VAL A 482 -23.68 -4.54 -2.12
C VAL A 482 -23.66 -4.64 -0.60
N ASP A 483 -24.85 -4.54 0.03
CA ASP A 483 -25.22 -5.43 1.11
C ASP A 483 -24.59 -6.71 0.64
N LYS A 484 -23.44 -7.06 1.23
CA LYS A 484 -22.60 -8.18 0.81
C LYS A 484 -23.60 -9.21 0.36
N LYS A 485 -23.75 -9.41 -0.96
CA LYS A 485 -24.67 -10.42 -1.44
C LYS A 485 -24.09 -11.62 -0.76
N VAL A 486 -24.83 -12.15 0.22
CA VAL A 486 -24.38 -13.26 1.05
C VAL A 486 -23.75 -14.20 0.05
N PRO A 487 -22.42 -14.38 0.09
CA PRO A 487 -21.78 -15.28 -0.85
C PRO A 487 -22.60 -16.57 -0.71
N PRO A 488 -23.07 -17.18 -1.81
CA PRO A 488 -23.79 -18.44 -1.70
C PRO A 488 -22.96 -19.33 -0.76
N PRO A 489 -23.61 -19.96 0.25
CA PRO A 489 -22.90 -20.59 1.36
C PRO A 489 -21.76 -21.42 0.79
N VAL A 490 -20.52 -21.01 1.13
CA VAL A 490 -19.31 -21.65 0.64
C VAL A 490 -19.43 -23.12 1.03
N ALA A 491 -19.51 -23.98 0.02
CA ALA A 491 -19.64 -25.41 0.23
C ALA A 491 -18.46 -25.94 1.06
N MET A 492 -18.71 -27.05 1.77
CA MET A 492 -17.90 -27.72 2.80
C MET A 492 -16.36 -27.83 2.62
N SER A 493 -15.78 -27.49 1.47
CA SER A 493 -14.40 -27.79 1.09
C SER A 493 -13.33 -26.78 1.50
N ASP A 494 -13.68 -25.61 2.04
CA ASP A 494 -12.74 -24.47 2.10
C ASP A 494 -12.13 -24.14 3.48
N ILE A 495 -12.56 -24.78 4.58
CA ILE A 495 -11.85 -24.66 5.87
C ILE A 495 -10.60 -25.53 5.80
N LYS A 496 -9.44 -24.90 5.66
CA LYS A 496 -8.15 -25.60 5.57
C LYS A 496 -7.80 -26.19 6.93
N ILE A 497 -7.43 -27.47 6.93
CA ILE A 497 -6.98 -28.16 8.14
C ILE A 497 -5.53 -27.73 8.43
N ILE A 498 -5.36 -26.85 9.41
CA ILE A 498 -4.08 -26.37 9.93
C ILE A 498 -3.81 -27.02 11.30
N ASN A 499 -4.84 -27.18 12.13
CA ASN A 499 -4.82 -27.96 13.36
C ASN A 499 -5.86 -29.10 13.27
N PRO A 500 -5.43 -30.37 13.10
CA PRO A 500 -6.33 -31.50 12.83
C PRO A 500 -7.45 -31.69 13.85
N LEU A 501 -7.19 -31.52 15.15
CA LEU A 501 -8.19 -31.76 16.19
C LEU A 501 -9.22 -30.64 16.25
N ARG A 502 -8.74 -29.39 16.24
CA ARG A 502 -9.59 -28.20 16.37
C ARG A 502 -10.37 -27.92 15.09
N ASP A 503 -9.73 -27.98 13.93
CA ASP A 503 -10.36 -27.65 12.66
C ASP A 503 -11.39 -28.70 12.24
N THR A 504 -11.21 -29.98 12.62
CA THR A 504 -12.24 -31.02 12.44
C THR A 504 -13.46 -30.76 13.31
N ALA A 505 -13.27 -30.28 14.55
CA ALA A 505 -14.38 -29.90 15.43
C ALA A 505 -15.12 -28.65 14.89
N ILE A 506 -14.38 -27.66 14.37
CA ILE A 506 -14.96 -26.47 13.73
C ILE A 506 -15.76 -26.86 12.48
N GLN A 507 -15.23 -27.74 11.63
CA GLN A 507 -15.95 -28.25 10.45
C GLN A 507 -17.26 -28.94 10.83
N ARG A 508 -17.27 -29.74 11.91
CA ARG A 508 -18.49 -30.40 12.40
C ARG A 508 -19.51 -29.39 12.93
N LEU A 509 -19.06 -28.40 13.69
CA LEU A 509 -19.94 -27.35 14.24
C LEU A 509 -20.58 -26.53 13.12
N VAL A 510 -19.78 -26.06 12.16
CA VAL A 510 -20.23 -25.29 11.00
C VAL A 510 -21.20 -26.11 10.14
N LYS A 511 -20.96 -27.42 9.97
CA LYS A 511 -21.82 -28.30 9.17
C LYS A 511 -23.25 -28.39 9.69
N CYS A 512 -23.42 -28.33 11.01
CA CYS A 512 -24.74 -28.47 11.65
C CYS A 512 -25.43 -27.12 11.92
N SER A 513 -24.83 -26.01 11.46
CA SER A 513 -25.28 -24.64 11.79
C SER A 513 -25.53 -23.82 10.54
N SER A 514 -26.50 -22.91 10.57
CA SER A 514 -26.70 -21.93 9.49
C SER A 514 -25.74 -20.76 9.65
N CYS A 515 -24.56 -20.85 9.04
CA CYS A 515 -23.52 -19.83 9.16
C CYS A 515 -22.72 -19.62 7.86
N ILE A 516 -22.12 -18.43 7.74
CA ILE A 516 -21.20 -18.04 6.66
C ILE A 516 -19.78 -18.20 7.19
N VAL A 517 -18.93 -18.92 6.46
CA VAL A 517 -17.54 -19.15 6.86
C VAL A 517 -16.57 -18.60 5.82
N SER A 518 -15.52 -17.94 6.30
CA SER A 518 -14.44 -17.40 5.49
C SER A 518 -13.10 -17.78 6.11
N ASP A 519 -12.32 -18.63 5.44
CA ASP A 519 -10.98 -19.05 5.90
C ASP A 519 -9.85 -18.37 5.12
N ASN A 520 -9.34 -17.28 5.67
CA ASN A 520 -8.20 -16.55 5.10
C ASN A 520 -6.87 -16.87 5.80
N ARG A 521 -6.82 -17.88 6.68
CA ARG A 521 -5.61 -18.20 7.48
C ARG A 521 -4.41 -18.56 6.61
N HIS A 522 -4.64 -19.20 5.47
CA HIS A 522 -3.59 -19.53 4.49
C HIS A 522 -2.93 -18.29 3.83
N LYS A 523 -3.61 -17.14 3.84
CA LYS A 523 -3.07 -15.84 3.41
C LYS A 523 -2.52 -15.02 4.58
N GLY A 524 -2.40 -15.63 5.78
CA GLY A 524 -2.03 -14.93 7.02
C GLY A 524 -3.19 -14.15 7.67
N GLY A 525 -4.42 -14.36 7.19
CA GLY A 525 -5.64 -13.75 7.74
C GLY A 525 -6.27 -14.59 8.86
N ILE A 526 -7.59 -14.47 9.03
CA ILE A 526 -8.37 -15.15 10.07
C ILE A 526 -9.36 -16.14 9.45
N LEU A 527 -9.81 -17.10 10.25
CA LEU A 527 -11.03 -17.85 10.01
C LEU A 527 -12.17 -17.11 10.71
N SER A 528 -13.18 -16.66 9.95
CA SER A 528 -14.37 -16.03 10.52
C SER A 528 -15.61 -16.86 10.26
N VAL A 529 -16.45 -17.01 11.29
CA VAL A 529 -17.77 -17.65 11.24
C VAL A 529 -18.79 -16.58 11.61
N GLN A 530 -19.80 -16.39 10.77
CA GLN A 530 -20.92 -15.48 11.01
C GLN A 530 -22.20 -16.30 11.02
N LEU A 531 -22.91 -16.34 12.15
CA LEU A 531 -24.19 -17.04 12.21
C LEU A 531 -25.25 -16.22 11.46
N ILE A 532 -26.06 -16.89 10.65
CA ILE A 532 -27.15 -16.27 9.90
C ILE A 532 -28.34 -16.00 10.83
N THR A 533 -28.52 -16.85 11.83
CA THR A 533 -29.50 -16.69 12.91
C THR A 533 -28.80 -16.86 14.26
N PRO A 534 -29.21 -16.13 15.31
CA PRO A 534 -28.68 -16.31 16.67
C PRO A 534 -28.91 -17.76 17.15
N ASP A 535 -27.86 -18.39 17.68
CA ASP A 535 -27.93 -19.75 18.25
C ASP A 535 -26.96 -19.86 19.43
N ASP A 536 -27.49 -19.71 20.64
CA ASP A 536 -26.71 -19.72 21.89
C ASP A 536 -25.85 -20.98 22.08
N THR A 537 -26.29 -22.11 21.51
CA THR A 537 -25.57 -23.38 21.58
C THR A 537 -24.33 -23.36 20.70
N VAL A 538 -24.47 -22.86 19.47
CA VAL A 538 -23.37 -22.72 18.50
C VAL A 538 -22.39 -21.63 18.96
N GLU A 539 -22.89 -20.51 19.48
CA GLU A 539 -22.06 -19.42 20.00
C GLU A 539 -21.17 -19.87 21.16
N ARG A 540 -21.71 -20.61 22.12
CA ARG A 540 -20.92 -21.18 23.22
C ARG A 540 -19.85 -22.14 22.72
N GLU A 541 -20.16 -22.96 21.74
CA GLU A 541 -19.18 -23.91 21.19
C GLU A 541 -18.10 -23.19 20.36
N LEU A 542 -18.43 -22.11 19.65
CA LEU A 542 -17.44 -21.24 18.98
C LEU A 542 -16.47 -20.62 19.99
N LEU A 543 -16.98 -20.09 21.10
CA LEU A 543 -16.14 -19.56 22.18
C LEU A 543 -15.27 -20.66 22.81
N ARG A 544 -15.81 -21.87 23.01
CA ARG A 544 -15.06 -23.02 23.53
C ARG A 544 -13.95 -23.47 22.59
N LEU A 545 -14.21 -23.42 21.28
CA LEU A 545 -13.23 -23.65 20.24
C LEU A 545 -12.24 -22.49 20.10
N GLY A 546 -12.37 -21.42 20.91
CA GLY A 546 -11.44 -20.31 21.05
C GLY A 546 -11.61 -19.20 20.01
N PHE A 547 -12.81 -19.07 19.44
CA PHE A 547 -13.16 -17.88 18.67
C PHE A 547 -13.42 -16.69 19.59
N ALA A 548 -13.16 -15.47 19.10
CA ALA A 548 -13.51 -14.23 19.76
C ALA A 548 -14.66 -13.51 19.02
N PRO A 549 -15.61 -12.89 19.75
CA PRO A 549 -16.67 -12.09 19.12
C PRO A 549 -16.12 -10.81 18.50
N VAL A 550 -16.74 -10.34 17.42
CA VAL A 550 -16.40 -9.05 16.78
C VAL A 550 -17.21 -7.94 17.44
N ALA A 551 -16.54 -6.95 18.04
CA ALA A 551 -17.13 -5.91 18.89
C ALA A 551 -18.20 -5.00 18.20
N LYS A 552 -18.40 -5.12 16.89
CA LYS A 552 -19.38 -4.34 16.10
C LYS A 552 -20.21 -5.16 15.11
N GLU A 553 -20.05 -6.49 15.11
CA GLU A 553 -20.81 -7.38 14.22
C GLU A 553 -21.45 -8.49 15.07
N PRO A 554 -22.72 -8.34 15.48
CA PRO A 554 -23.39 -9.34 16.30
C PRO A 554 -23.42 -10.68 15.57
N HIS A 555 -23.19 -11.77 16.31
CA HIS A 555 -23.11 -13.16 15.82
C HIS A 555 -21.95 -13.47 14.86
N ARG A 556 -20.95 -12.58 14.77
CA ARG A 556 -19.69 -12.86 14.07
C ARG A 556 -18.56 -13.16 15.04
N TYR A 557 -17.88 -14.26 14.76
CA TYR A 557 -16.80 -14.81 15.54
C TYR A 557 -15.58 -15.04 14.66
N TRP A 558 -14.38 -14.82 15.19
CA TRP A 558 -13.15 -15.07 14.46
C TRP A 558 -12.08 -15.77 15.28
N ILE A 559 -11.18 -16.43 14.59
CA ILE A 559 -10.06 -17.18 15.15
C ILE A 559 -8.86 -17.08 14.21
N LYS A 560 -7.64 -17.14 14.76
CA LYS A 560 -6.40 -17.12 13.98
C LYS A 560 -5.91 -18.53 13.65
#